data_AF-A0A945AV77-F1
#
_entry.id   AF-A0A945AV77-F1
#
_cell.length_a   1.000
_cell.length_b   1.000
_cell.length_c   1.000
_cell.angle_alpha   90.00
_cell.angle_beta   90.00
_cell.angle_gamma   90.00
#
_symmetry.space_group_name_H-M   'P 1'
#
loop_
_entity.id
_entity.type
_entity.pdbx_description
1 polymer ?
#
loop_
_entity_poly.entity_id
_entity_poly.type
_entity_poly.pdbx_seq_one_letter_code
_entity_poly.pdbx_strand_id
1 'polypeptide(L)'
;MAFRILFNIRFYYPVFMVMFLKYGITLEQFGLLNAVWAVVIVLLEVPSGALADILGRKALLVAAAIMMTVEMLLLAVVPIGSSWVFPALLLNRILSGAAEAFASGADEALAFDSLT
;
A
#
# COMPACT_ATOMS: atom_id res chain seq x y z
N MET A 1 -7.53 13.55 -8.88
CA MET A 1 -6.36 13.79 -9.75
C MET A 1 -5.04 13.56 -9.00
N ALA A 2 -4.77 14.23 -7.87
CA ALA A 2 -3.53 14.03 -7.09
C ALA A 2 -3.31 12.58 -6.59
N PHE A 3 -4.36 11.92 -6.08
CA PHE A 3 -4.29 10.51 -5.66
C PHE A 3 -3.89 9.56 -6.80
N ARG A 4 -4.50 9.70 -7.99
CA ARG A 4 -4.13 8.90 -9.17
C ARG A 4 -2.69 9.16 -9.63
N ILE A 5 -2.18 10.38 -9.47
CA ILE A 5 -0.79 10.72 -9.79
C ILE A 5 0.17 10.01 -8.81
N LEU A 6 -0.11 10.05 -7.50
CA LEU A 6 0.64 9.29 -6.49
C LEU A 6 0.60 7.78 -6.73
N PHE A 7 -0.57 7.25 -7.10
CA PHE A 7 -0.71 5.84 -7.45
C PHE A 7 0.11 5.44 -8.69
N ASN A 8 0.18 6.32 -9.69
CA ASN A 8 0.99 6.12 -10.89
C ASN A 8 2.50 6.36 -10.68
N ILE A 9 2.92 7.03 -9.61
CA ILE A 9 4.34 7.20 -9.25
C ILE A 9 5.01 5.88 -8.81
N ARG A 10 4.23 4.80 -8.63
CA ARG A 10 4.70 3.42 -8.43
C ARG A 10 5.37 2.79 -9.66
N PHE A 11 6.11 3.58 -10.44
CA PHE A 11 6.96 3.16 -11.56
C PHE A 11 8.03 2.14 -11.17
N TYR A 12 8.22 1.88 -9.87
CA TYR A 12 9.11 0.84 -9.38
C TYR A 12 8.50 -0.57 -9.43
N TYR A 13 7.18 -0.75 -9.60
CA TYR A 13 6.55 -2.09 -9.67
C TYR A 13 7.21 -3.07 -10.65
N PRO A 14 7.59 -2.66 -11.89
CA PRO A 14 8.28 -3.55 -12.84
C PRO A 14 9.65 -4.04 -12.34
N VAL A 15 10.34 -3.24 -11.53
CA VAL A 15 11.68 -3.54 -10.97
C VAL A 15 11.63 -3.88 -9.47
N PHE A 16 10.43 -3.97 -8.89
CA PHE A 16 10.19 -4.10 -7.45
C PHE A 16 10.80 -5.38 -6.89
N MET A 17 10.60 -6.49 -7.60
CA MET A 17 11.21 -7.77 -7.24
C MET A 17 12.74 -7.69 -7.24
N VAL A 18 13.33 -7.10 -8.29
CA VAL A 18 14.79 -6.96 -8.40
C VAL A 18 15.35 -6.06 -7.31
N MET A 19 14.65 -4.97 -6.97
CA MET A 19 15.02 -4.08 -5.87
C MET A 19 15.01 -4.82 -4.53
N PHE A 20 13.98 -5.61 -4.26
CA PHE A 20 13.86 -6.40 -3.03
C PHE A 20 14.98 -7.44 -2.93
N LEU A 21 15.27 -8.16 -4.02
CA LEU A 21 16.41 -9.09 -4.05
C LEU A 21 17.75 -8.37 -3.82
N LYS A 22 17.93 -7.13 -4.28
CA LYS A 22 19.12 -6.31 -3.98
C LYS A 22 19.24 -5.90 -2.51
N TYR A 23 18.13 -5.83 -1.77
CA TYR A 23 18.15 -5.64 -0.31
C TYR A 23 18.65 -6.87 0.46
N GLY A 24 18.88 -8.01 -0.22
CA GLY A 24 19.44 -9.22 0.37
C GLY A 24 18.39 -10.21 0.90
N ILE A 25 17.12 -10.00 0.59
CA ILE A 25 16.04 -10.96 0.91
C ILE A 25 15.90 -12.03 -0.17
N THR A 26 15.50 -13.23 0.24
CA THR A 26 15.33 -14.39 -0.66
C THR A 26 14.01 -14.31 -1.43
N LEU A 27 13.90 -15.13 -2.49
CA LEU A 27 12.66 -15.25 -3.27
C LEU A 27 11.47 -15.70 -2.41
N GLU A 28 11.72 -16.58 -1.43
CA GLU A 28 10.71 -17.08 -0.49
C GLU A 28 10.21 -15.97 0.43
N GLN A 29 11.13 -15.16 0.98
CA GLN A 29 10.78 -13.99 1.79
C GLN A 29 10.00 -12.96 0.98
N PHE A 30 10.36 -12.76 -0.29
CA PHE A 30 9.60 -11.91 -1.20
C PHE A 30 8.18 -12.45 -1.43
N GLY A 31 8.02 -13.76 -1.59
CA GLY A 31 6.70 -14.41 -1.68
C GLY A 31 5.87 -14.18 -0.43
N LEU A 32 6.46 -14.36 0.76
CA LEU A 32 5.80 -14.11 2.04
C LEU A 32 5.36 -12.64 2.19
N LEU A 33 6.21 -11.70 1.82
CA LEU A 33 5.91 -10.27 1.83
C LEU A 33 4.71 -9.91 0.93
N ASN A 34 4.61 -10.53 -0.25
CA ASN A 34 3.45 -10.34 -1.12
C ASN A 34 2.19 -11.02 -0.57
N ALA A 35 2.32 -12.20 0.05
CA ALA A 35 1.20 -12.85 0.70
C ALA A 35 0.62 -11.99 1.84
N VAL A 36 1.49 -11.39 2.67
CA VAL A 36 1.07 -10.45 3.72
C VAL A 36 0.36 -9.24 3.12
N TRP A 37 0.91 -8.65 2.05
CA TRP A 37 0.27 -7.54 1.35
C TRP A 37 -1.15 -7.90 0.87
N ALA A 38 -1.33 -9.06 0.24
CA ALA A 38 -2.64 -9.53 -0.21
C ALA A 38 -3.62 -9.75 0.96
N VAL A 39 -3.16 -10.37 2.06
CA VAL A 39 -3.99 -10.59 3.26
C VAL A 39 -4.41 -9.26 3.87
N VAL A 40 -3.50 -8.28 3.95
CA VAL A 40 -3.81 -6.95 4.49
C VAL A 40 -4.87 -6.25 3.64
N ILE A 41 -4.78 -6.34 2.30
CA ILE A 41 -5.82 -5.79 1.41
C ILE A 41 -7.17 -6.41 1.74
N VAL A 42 -7.28 -7.73 1.71
CA VAL A 42 -8.55 -8.44 1.94
C VAL A 42 -9.15 -8.11 3.32
N LEU A 43 -8.30 -8.06 4.35
CA LEU A 43 -8.75 -7.74 5.71
C LEU A 43 -9.21 -6.29 5.84
N LEU A 44 -8.57 -5.36 5.13
CA LEU A 44 -8.87 -3.94 5.21
C LEU A 44 -9.92 -3.49 4.18
N GLU A 45 -10.25 -4.31 3.19
CA GLU A 45 -11.25 -4.00 2.18
C GLU A 45 -12.63 -3.77 2.81
N VAL A 46 -13.11 -4.71 3.62
CA VAL A 46 -14.39 -4.60 4.32
C VAL A 46 -14.48 -3.35 5.24
N PRO A 47 -13.52 -3.11 6.17
CA PRO A 47 -13.57 -1.91 7.00
C PRO A 47 -13.30 -0.64 6.20
N SER A 48 -12.58 -0.68 5.08
CA SER A 48 -12.38 0.50 4.23
C SER A 48 -13.67 1.00 3.61
N GLY A 49 -14.55 0.10 3.16
CA GLY A 49 -15.88 0.46 2.67
C GLY A 49 -16.70 1.15 3.76
N ALA A 50 -16.79 0.53 4.93
CA ALA A 50 -17.51 1.12 6.07
C ALA A 50 -16.91 2.47 6.53
N LEU A 51 -15.58 2.61 6.52
CA LEU A 51 -14.91 3.87 6.83
C LEU A 51 -15.16 4.94 5.76
N ALA A 52 -15.30 4.57 4.49
CA ALA A 52 -15.66 5.49 3.41
C ALA A 52 -17.03 6.12 3.65
N ASP A 53 -17.98 5.32 4.13
CA ASP A 53 -19.34 5.75 4.44
C ASP A 53 -19.41 6.66 5.68
N ILE A 54 -18.56 6.41 6.69
CA ILE A 54 -18.57 7.15 7.97
C ILE A 54 -17.69 8.41 7.94
N LEU A 55 -16.42 8.28 7.55
CA LEU A 55 -15.43 9.37 7.59
C LEU A 55 -15.46 10.23 6.33
N GLY A 56 -16.11 9.75 5.29
CA GLY A 56 -16.18 10.40 4.02
C GLY A 56 -14.95 10.17 3.15
N ARG A 57 -15.24 10.18 1.85
CA ARG A 57 -14.36 9.81 0.75
C ARG A 57 -13.01 10.55 0.69
N LYS A 58 -13.01 11.85 1.04
CA LYS A 58 -11.79 12.67 1.03
C LYS A 58 -10.79 12.21 2.10
N ALA A 59 -11.26 11.78 3.27
CA ALA A 59 -10.39 11.35 4.36
C ALA A 59 -9.62 10.06 3.99
N LEU A 60 -10.30 9.08 3.38
CA LEU A 60 -9.65 7.84 2.94
C LEU A 60 -8.60 8.08 1.86
N LEU A 61 -8.90 8.91 0.86
CA LEU A 61 -7.93 9.23 -0.20
C LEU A 61 -6.69 9.96 0.35
N VAL A 62 -6.85 10.84 1.35
CA VAL A 62 -5.74 11.50 2.02
C VAL A 62 -4.94 10.51 2.86
N ALA A 63 -5.61 9.61 3.61
CA ALA A 63 -4.94 8.56 4.38
C ALA A 63 -4.12 7.64 3.48
N ALA A 64 -4.70 7.19 2.35
CA ALA A 64 -3.99 6.38 1.36
C ALA A 64 -2.77 7.13 0.80
N ALA A 65 -2.91 8.39 0.42
CA ALA A 65 -1.79 9.21 -0.08
C ALA A 65 -0.65 9.38 0.94
N ILE A 66 -0.99 9.58 2.22
CA ILE A 66 -0.01 9.67 3.30
C ILE A 66 0.70 8.33 3.48
N MET A 67 -0.04 7.22 3.54
CA MET A 67 0.53 5.88 3.66
C MET A 67 1.50 5.57 2.52
N MET A 68 1.15 5.92 1.28
CA MET A 68 2.04 5.75 0.12
C MET A 68 3.31 6.60 0.23
N THR A 69 3.20 7.84 0.70
CA THR A 69 4.39 8.70 0.88
C THR A 69 5.33 8.13 1.94
N VAL A 70 4.76 7.65 3.06
CA VAL A 70 5.52 7.01 4.14
C VAL A 70 6.18 5.73 3.65
N GLU A 71 5.49 4.91 2.85
CA GLU A 71 6.05 3.68 2.30
C GLU A 71 7.31 3.95 1.45
N MET A 72 7.27 4.97 0.60
CA MET A 72 8.38 5.33 -0.29
C MET A 72 9.56 5.89 0.51
N LEU A 73 9.29 6.73 1.52
CA LEU A 73 10.33 7.23 2.43
C LEU A 73 10.97 6.09 3.20
N LEU A 74 10.17 5.11 3.65
CA LEU A 74 10.68 3.96 4.39
C LEU A 74 11.66 3.15 3.54
N LEU A 75 11.33 2.90 2.27
CA LEU A 75 12.24 2.25 1.31
C LEU A 75 13.52 3.05 1.05
N ALA A 76 13.49 4.39 1.12
CA ALA A 76 14.68 5.22 0.92
C ALA A 76 15.64 5.21 2.10
N VAL A 77 15.14 4.94 3.32
CA VAL A 77 15.92 5.04 4.57
C VAL A 77 16.39 3.66 5.06
N VAL A 78 15.89 2.55 4.51
CA VAL A 78 16.30 1.20 4.92
C VAL A 78 17.82 1.01 4.73
N PRO A 79 18.58 0.76 5.82
CA PRO A 79 20.01 0.47 5.72
C PRO A 79 20.22 -0.93 5.13
N ILE A 80 20.75 -0.97 3.90
CA ILE A 80 21.05 -2.21 3.17
C ILE A 80 22.07 -3.03 3.96
N GLY A 81 21.78 -4.31 4.19
CA GLY A 81 22.66 -5.23 4.93
C GLY A 81 22.43 -5.29 6.45
N SER A 82 21.41 -4.61 6.98
CA SER A 82 20.99 -4.72 8.38
C SER A 82 19.90 -5.77 8.60
N SER A 83 19.82 -6.35 9.80
CA SER A 83 18.70 -7.21 10.22
C SER A 83 17.33 -6.48 10.18
N TRP A 84 17.34 -5.15 10.15
CA TRP A 84 16.15 -4.31 10.03
C TRP A 84 15.52 -4.27 8.64
N VAL A 85 16.20 -4.79 7.61
CA VAL A 85 15.68 -4.81 6.23
C VAL A 85 14.36 -5.55 6.16
N PHE A 86 14.28 -6.78 6.66
CA PHE A 86 13.06 -7.58 6.54
C PHE A 86 11.85 -6.98 7.29
N PRO A 87 11.95 -6.56 8.57
CA PRO A 87 10.88 -5.86 9.27
C PRO A 87 10.44 -4.56 8.58
N ALA A 88 11.37 -3.78 8.03
CA ALA A 88 11.05 -2.56 7.32
C ALA A 88 10.26 -2.85 6.03
N LEU A 89 10.67 -3.87 5.27
CA LEU A 89 9.95 -4.29 4.07
C LEU A 89 8.57 -4.88 4.41
N LEU A 90 8.43 -5.59 5.53
CA LEU A 90 7.14 -6.07 6.02
C LEU A 90 6.20 -4.91 6.36
N LEU A 91 6.68 -3.91 7.09
CA LEU A 91 5.90 -2.71 7.40
C LEU A 91 5.50 -1.96 6.12
N ASN A 92 6.43 -1.86 5.16
CA ASN A 92 6.15 -1.30 3.84
C ASN A 92 5.02 -2.05 3.12
N ARG A 93 4.99 -3.39 3.17
CA ARG A 93 3.90 -4.19 2.57
C ARG A 93 2.56 -3.99 3.26
N ILE A 94 2.55 -3.87 4.58
CA ILE A 94 1.33 -3.61 5.35
C ILE A 94 0.77 -2.21 4.99
N LEU A 95 1.62 -1.18 4.97
CA LEU A 95 1.23 0.17 4.58
C LEU A 95 0.72 0.23 3.13
N SER A 96 1.42 -0.45 2.21
CA SER A 96 1.03 -0.60 0.81
C SER A 96 -0.36 -1.20 0.66
N GLY A 97 -0.63 -2.30 1.37
CA GLY A 97 -1.92 -2.99 1.30
C GLY A 97 -3.05 -2.17 1.91
N ALA A 98 -2.80 -1.48 3.02
CA ALA A 98 -3.77 -0.58 3.64
C ALA A 98 -4.12 0.60 2.74
N ALA A 99 -3.14 1.21 2.09
CA ALA A 99 -3.36 2.30 1.15
C ALA A 99 -4.23 1.86 -0.05
N GLU A 100 -4.02 0.65 -0.56
CA GLU A 100 -4.83 0.09 -1.65
C GLU A 100 -6.26 -0.24 -1.23
N ALA A 101 -6.46 -0.86 -0.08
CA ALA A 101 -7.81 -1.10 0.45
C ALA A 101 -8.58 0.23 0.61
N PHE A 102 -7.96 1.25 1.19
CA PHE A 102 -8.59 2.57 1.36
C PHE A 102 -8.88 3.28 0.05
N ALA A 103 -8.03 3.08 -0.96
CA ALA A 103 -8.28 3.58 -2.31
C ALA A 103 -9.49 2.89 -2.96
N SER A 104 -9.57 1.56 -2.84
CA SER A 104 -10.65 0.75 -3.38
C SER A 104 -12.00 1.12 -2.74
N GLY A 105 -12.06 1.15 -1.40
CA GLY A 105 -13.28 1.54 -0.68
C GLY A 105 -13.75 2.95 -1.00
N ALA A 106 -12.81 3.89 -1.23
CA ALA A 106 -13.17 5.21 -1.72
C ALA A 106 -13.76 5.18 -3.13
N ASP A 107 -13.26 4.35 -4.05
CA ASP A 107 -13.79 4.24 -5.42
C ASP A 107 -15.16 3.55 -5.47
N GLU A 108 -15.44 2.54 -4.64
CA GLU A 108 -16.76 1.92 -4.55
C GLU A 108 -17.85 2.89 -4.10
N ALA A 109 -17.56 3.72 -3.09
CA ALA A 109 -18.48 4.77 -2.63
C ALA A 109 -18.85 5.76 -3.76
N LEU A 110 -17.93 5.97 -4.72
CA LEU A 110 -18.16 6.84 -5.88
C LEU A 110 -19.18 6.27 -6.86
N ALA A 111 -19.09 4.96 -7.09
CA ALA A 111 -20.00 4.25 -7.97
C ALA A 111 -21.41 4.25 -7.37
N PHE A 112 -21.53 4.04 -6.05
CA PHE A 112 -22.80 4.11 -5.34
C PHE A 112 -23.44 5.50 -5.37
N ASP A 113 -22.67 6.56 -5.08
CA ASP A 113 -23.17 7.95 -5.15
C ASP A 113 -23.60 8.35 -6.57
N SER A 114 -22.96 7.82 -7.61
CA SER A 114 -23.32 8.14 -9.00
C SER A 114 -24.59 7.46 -9.52
N LEU A 115 -25.07 6.44 -8.81
CA LEU A 115 -26.26 5.66 -9.16
C LEU A 115 -27.54 6.15 -8.47
N THR A 116 -27.44 7.14 -7.57
CA THR A 116 -28.57 7.71 -6.82
C THR A 116 -28.82 9.15 -7.25
#